data_AF-X1RFL0-F1
#
_entry.id   AF-X1RFL0-F1
#
_cell.length_a   1.000
_cell.length_b   1.000
_cell.length_c   1.000
_cell.angle_alpha   90.00
_cell.angle_beta   90.00
_cell.angle_gamma   90.00
#
_symmetry.space_group_name_H-M   'P 1'
#
loop_
_entity.id
_entity.type
_entity.pdbx_description
1 polymer ?
#
loop_
_entity_poly.entity_id
_entity_poly.type
_entity_poly.pdbx_seq_one_letter_code
_entity_poly.pdbx_strand_id
1 'polypeptide(L)'
;LFQVGAQISRVIRKHQNLSEREARGRALGLLEKVKLAEPTKIMKQYPYELSGGMKQRVMIAITLSGNPDLLIADEPTTNLDVTIQAEILDLMLSDDSTNLVPNLKYRV
;
A
#
# COMPACT_ATOMS: atom_id res chain seq x y z
N LEU A 1 14.89 14.04 0.31
CA LEU A 1 14.25 12.71 0.43
C LEU A 1 13.15 12.80 1.48
N PHE A 2 12.05 12.06 1.34
CA PHE A 2 10.89 12.13 2.25
C PHE A 2 10.76 10.85 3.06
N GLN A 3 10.28 10.96 4.30
CA GLN A 3 9.90 9.81 5.11
C GLN A 3 8.68 9.10 4.50
N VAL A 4 8.59 7.78 4.69
CA VAL A 4 7.50 6.95 4.17
C VAL A 4 6.13 7.50 4.56
N GLY A 5 5.95 7.83 5.83
CA GLY A 5 4.67 8.34 6.32
C GLY A 5 4.28 9.68 5.69
N ALA A 6 5.27 10.53 5.40
CA ALA A 6 5.04 11.79 4.70
C ALA A 6 4.66 11.57 3.23
N GLN A 7 5.26 10.58 2.56
CA GLN A 7 4.90 10.23 1.17
C GLN A 7 3.46 9.75 1.07
N ILE A 8 3.04 8.81 1.93
CA ILE A 8 1.66 8.28 1.94
C ILE A 8 0.66 9.38 2.32
N SER A 9 0.91 10.11 3.41
CA SER A 9 0.01 11.18 3.87
C SER A 9 -0.19 12.26 2.81
N ARG A 10 0.86 12.58 2.03
CA ARG A 10 0.77 13.55 0.93
C ARG A 10 -0.14 13.07 -0.20
N VAL A 11 -0.08 11.78 -0.56
CA VAL A 11 -0.99 11.22 -1.59
C VAL A 11 -2.43 11.26 -1.09
N ILE A 12 -2.67 10.81 0.15
CA ILE A 12 -4.00 10.88 0.78
C ILE A 12 -4.55 12.30 0.71
N ARG A 13 -3.79 13.29 1.17
CA ARG A 13 -4.24 14.70 1.17
C ARG A 13 -4.42 15.31 -0.21
N LYS A 14 -3.75 14.77 -1.23
CA LYS A 14 -3.90 15.24 -2.62
C LYS A 14 -5.23 14.77 -3.20
N HIS A 15 -5.67 13.56 -2.86
CA HIS A 15 -6.87 12.93 -3.41
C HIS A 15 -8.08 13.01 -2.47
N GLN A 16 -7.87 13.35 -1.20
CA GLN A 16 -8.89 13.35 -0.15
C GLN A 16 -8.75 14.64 0.68
N ASN A 17 -9.87 15.29 1.00
CA ASN A 17 -9.88 16.55 1.76
C ASN A 17 -9.72 16.28 3.28
N LEU A 18 -8.57 15.72 3.67
CA LEU A 18 -8.27 15.34 5.06
C LEU A 18 -7.18 16.23 5.67
N SER A 19 -7.25 16.42 6.99
CA SER A 19 -6.19 17.08 7.75
C SER A 19 -4.92 16.22 7.77
N GLU A 20 -3.79 16.85 8.08
CA GLU A 20 -2.51 16.16 8.23
C GLU A 20 -2.55 15.05 9.29
N ARG A 21 -3.29 15.27 10.38
CA ARG A 21 -3.43 14.28 11.46
C ARG A 21 -4.22 13.05 10.98
N GLU A 22 -5.34 13.28 10.28
CA GLU A 22 -6.16 12.20 9.73
C GLU A 22 -5.40 11.42 8.65
N ALA A 23 -4.70 12.12 7.76
CA ALA A 23 -3.89 11.51 6.72
C ALA A 23 -2.78 10.63 7.30
N ARG A 24 -2.09 11.09 8.35
CA ARG A 24 -1.10 10.26 9.07
C ARG A 24 -1.72 9.04 9.73
N GLY A 25 -2.91 9.16 10.30
CA GLY A 25 -3.66 8.03 10.86
C GLY A 25 -4.00 6.99 9.80
N ARG A 26 -4.50 7.42 8.64
CA ARG A 26 -4.77 6.52 7.50
C ARG A 26 -3.49 5.90 6.93
N ALA A 27 -2.40 6.67 6.85
CA ALA A 27 -1.12 6.16 6.40
C ALA A 27 -0.61 5.03 7.30
N LEU A 28 -0.76 5.17 8.62
CA LEU A 28 -0.43 4.12 9.58
C LEU A 28 -1.26 2.86 9.34
N GLY A 29 -2.58 2.99 9.21
CA GLY A 29 -3.48 1.87 8.94
C GLY A 29 -3.20 1.18 7.60
N LEU A 30 -2.77 1.91 6.58
CA LEU A 30 -2.34 1.31 5.30
C LEU A 30 -1.05 0.49 5.45
N LEU A 31 -0.07 0.98 6.23
CA LEU A 31 1.14 0.22 6.52
C LEU A 31 0.84 -1.07 7.31
N GLU A 32 -0.14 -1.03 8.21
CA GLU A 32 -0.67 -2.21 8.90
C GLU A 32 -1.34 -3.19 7.94
N LYS A 33 -2.21 -2.69 7.05
CA LYS A 33 -2.87 -3.49 6.01
C LYS A 33 -1.85 -4.26 5.19
N VAL A 34 -0.78 -3.60 4.70
CA VAL A 34 0.27 -4.26 3.91
C VAL A 34 1.26 -5.09 4.75
N LYS A 35 0.94 -5.44 6.00
CA LYS A 35 1.70 -6.35 6.86
C LYS A 35 3.14 -5.94 7.13
N LEU A 36 3.40 -4.63 7.20
CA LEU A 36 4.72 -4.14 7.59
C LEU A 36 4.87 -4.19 9.11
N ALA A 37 5.97 -4.80 9.59
CA ALA A 37 6.29 -4.84 11.01
C ALA A 37 6.67 -3.44 11.52
N GLU A 38 6.29 -3.11 12.75
CA GLU A 38 6.53 -1.79 13.37
C GLU A 38 6.09 -0.58 12.49
N PRO A 39 4.81 -0.50 12.03
CA PRO A 39 4.32 0.56 11.15
C PRO A 39 4.66 1.99 11.62
N THR A 40 4.56 2.24 12.93
CA THR A 40 4.87 3.55 13.53
C THR A 40 6.35 3.95 13.36
N LYS A 41 7.26 2.97 13.36
CA LYS A 41 8.69 3.20 13.08
C LYS A 41 8.92 3.41 11.59
N ILE A 42 8.30 2.59 10.75
CA ILE A 42 8.38 2.73 9.29
C ILE A 42 7.88 4.10 8.82
N MET A 43 6.82 4.64 9.43
CA MET A 43 6.33 6.00 9.15
C MET A 43 7.44 7.06 9.22
N LYS A 44 8.45 6.85 10.07
CA LYS A 44 9.59 7.77 10.29
C LYS A 44 10.83 7.40 9.48
N GLN A 45 10.87 6.23 8.87
CA GLN A 45 11.98 5.77 8.03
C GLN A 45 11.91 6.36 6.62
N TYR A 46 13.03 6.33 5.93
CA TYR A 46 13.18 6.69 4.53
C TYR A 46 13.21 5.45 3.64
N PRO A 47 12.80 5.55 2.35
CA PRO A 47 12.77 4.41 1.45
C PRO A 47 14.11 3.66 1.29
N TYR A 48 15.26 4.32 1.45
CA TYR A 48 16.57 3.68 1.34
C TYR A 48 16.93 2.82 2.57
N GLU A 49 16.22 2.98 3.68
CA GLU A 49 16.45 2.23 4.93
C GLU A 49 15.67 0.90 4.96
N LEU A 50 14.82 0.65 3.96
CA LEU A 50 13.93 -0.51 3.89
C LEU A 50 14.52 -1.63 3.02
N SER A 51 14.17 -2.88 3.31
CA SER A 51 14.45 -4.01 2.41
C SER A 51 13.63 -3.90 1.11
N GLY A 52 14.02 -4.63 0.06
CA GLY A 52 13.30 -4.63 -1.23
C GLY A 52 11.81 -4.92 -1.08
N GLY A 53 11.47 -6.02 -0.37
CA GLY A 53 10.08 -6.38 -0.09
C GLY A 53 9.34 -5.40 0.82
N MET A 54 10.04 -4.67 1.69
CA MET A 54 9.42 -3.57 2.46
C MET A 54 9.12 -2.36 1.57
N LYS A 55 10.04 -1.98 0.68
CA LYS A 55 9.82 -0.88 -0.28
C LYS A 55 8.64 -1.17 -1.19
N GLN A 56 8.52 -2.42 -1.65
CA GLN A 56 7.42 -2.85 -2.51
C GLN A 56 6.08 -2.75 -1.78
N ARG A 57 5.99 -3.22 -0.54
CA ARG A 57 4.78 -3.07 0.30
C ARG A 57 4.46 -1.61 0.60
N VAL A 58 5.46 -0.77 0.85
CA VAL A 58 5.26 0.68 0.97
C VAL A 58 4.73 1.28 -0.33
N MET A 59 5.24 0.87 -1.49
CA MET A 59 4.74 1.33 -2.79
C MET A 59 3.26 0.97 -2.95
N ILE A 60 2.88 -0.27 -2.62
CA ILE A 60 1.48 -0.72 -2.64
C ILE A 60 0.62 0.15 -1.71
N ALA A 61 1.06 0.40 -0.48
CA ALA A 61 0.36 1.26 0.45
C ALA A 61 0.18 2.69 -0.10
N ILE A 62 1.21 3.26 -0.74
CA ILE A 62 1.14 4.59 -1.39
C ILE A 62 0.10 4.57 -2.51
N THR A 63 0.10 3.54 -3.36
CA THR A 63 -0.84 3.41 -4.47
C THR A 63 -2.28 3.30 -3.98
N LEU A 64 -2.54 2.39 -3.03
CA LEU A 64 -3.87 2.20 -2.44
C LEU A 64 -4.35 3.45 -1.68
N SER A 65 -3.43 4.23 -1.10
CA SER A 65 -3.77 5.48 -0.40
C SER A 65 -4.45 6.52 -1.28
N GLY A 66 -4.23 6.45 -2.60
CA GLY A 66 -4.86 7.33 -3.58
C GLY A 66 -6.32 6.97 -3.89
N ASN A 67 -6.82 5.83 -3.40
CA ASN A 67 -8.11 5.25 -3.76
C ASN A 67 -8.34 5.25 -5.30
N PRO A 68 -7.45 4.58 -6.07
CA PRO A 68 -7.54 4.60 -7.52
C PRO A 68 -8.70 3.74 -8.03
N ASP A 69 -9.41 4.20 -9.05
CA ASP A 69 -10.47 3.41 -9.72
C ASP A 69 -9.91 2.33 -10.66
N LEU A 70 -8.60 2.39 -10.98
CA LEU A 70 -7.90 1.44 -11.83
C LEU A 70 -6.46 1.26 -11.35
N LEU A 71 -6.09 0.01 -11.07
CA LEU A 71 -4.72 -0.38 -10.71
C LEU A 71 -4.11 -1.22 -11.84
N ILE A 72 -3.02 -0.71 -12.44
CA ILE A 72 -2.20 -1.48 -13.37
C ILE A 72 -0.94 -1.90 -12.63
N ALA A 73 -0.67 -3.20 -12.62
CA ALA A 73 0.46 -3.79 -11.93
C ALA A 73 1.30 -4.63 -12.91
N ASP A 74 2.58 -4.30 -13.02
CA ASP A 74 3.58 -5.11 -13.71
C ASP A 74 4.46 -5.78 -12.66
N GLU A 75 4.36 -7.11 -12.56
CA GLU A 75 5.04 -7.91 -11.54
C GLU A 75 4.97 -7.38 -10.09
N PRO A 76 3.76 -7.17 -9.53
CA PRO A 76 3.57 -6.50 -8.24
C PRO A 76 4.04 -7.29 -7.02
N THR A 77 4.56 -8.50 -7.18
CA THR A 77 4.90 -9.42 -6.08
C THR A 77 6.33 -9.97 -6.13
N THR A 78 7.16 -9.64 -7.13
CA THR A 78 8.46 -10.30 -7.37
C THR A 78 9.44 -10.27 -6.20
N ASN A 79 9.43 -9.25 -5.32
CA ASN A 79 10.31 -9.21 -4.14
C ASN A 79 9.61 -9.60 -2.81
N LEU A 80 8.48 -10.32 -2.88
CA LEU A 80 7.73 -10.74 -1.70
C LEU A 80 7.79 -12.27 -1.54
N ASP A 81 7.81 -12.73 -0.29
CA ASP A 81 7.65 -14.14 0.06
C ASP A 81 6.27 -14.66 -0.39
N VAL A 82 6.20 -15.92 -0.84
CA VAL A 82 4.98 -16.55 -1.39
C VAL A 82 3.77 -16.39 -0.47
N THR A 83 3.96 -16.46 0.85
CA THR A 83 2.88 -16.29 1.84
C THR A 83 2.32 -14.87 1.81
N ILE A 84 3.20 -13.88 1.70
CA ILE A 84 2.83 -12.46 1.66
C ILE A 84 2.24 -12.06 0.30
N GLN A 85 2.65 -12.72 -0.79
CA GLN A 85 2.11 -12.43 -2.12
C GLN A 85 0.59 -12.61 -2.16
N ALA A 86 0.09 -13.74 -1.66
CA ALA A 86 -1.34 -14.03 -1.63
C ALA A 86 -2.12 -12.98 -0.82
N GLU A 87 -1.64 -12.64 0.38
CA GLU A 87 -2.30 -11.64 1.23
C GLU A 87 -2.32 -10.24 0.60
N ILE A 88 -1.24 -9.85 -0.08
CA ILE A 88 -1.16 -8.55 -0.76
C ILE A 88 -2.08 -8.51 -1.97
N LEU A 89 -2.19 -9.60 -2.73
CA LEU A 89 -3.14 -9.70 -3.84
C LEU A 89 -4.58 -9.61 -3.32
N ASP A 90 -4.92 -10.32 -2.25
CA ASP A 90 -6.24 -10.22 -1.63
C ASP A 90 -6.56 -8.80 -1.18
N LEU A 91 -5.57 -8.07 -0.63
CA LEU A 91 -5.74 -6.66 -0.27
C LEU A 91 -5.99 -5.75 -1.49
N MET A 92 -5.28 -5.98 -2.59
CA MET A 92 -5.48 -5.23 -3.83
C MET A 92 -6.88 -5.48 -4.43
N LEU A 93 -7.41 -6.70 -4.30
CA LEU A 93 -8.72 -7.06 -4.84
C LEU A 93 -9.89 -6.70 -3.92
N SER A 94 -9.65 -6.55 -2.61
CA SER A 94 -10.70 -6.33 -1.61
C SER A 94 -10.97 -4.87 -1.26
N ASP A 95 -10.02 -3.95 -1.52
CA ASP A 95 -10.26 -2.50 -1.37
C ASP A 95 -11.15 -1.93 -2.51
N ASP A 96 -11.65 -2.76 -3.44
CA ASP A 96 -12.60 -2.37 -4.49
C ASP A 96 -14.05 -2.29 -3.99
N SER A 97 -14.46 -1.09 -3.60
CA SER A 97 -15.87 -0.70 -3.64
C SER A 97 -16.26 -0.56 -5.12
N THR A 98 -16.88 -1.62 -5.66
CA THR A 98 -17.45 -1.83 -7.02
C THR A 98 -16.60 -2.58 -8.05
N ASN A 99 -16.88 -3.89 -8.16
CA ASN A 99 -16.74 -4.74 -9.34
C ASN A 99 -15.37 -4.78 -10.04
N LEU A 100 -14.45 -5.56 -9.46
CA LEU A 100 -13.48 -6.26 -10.29
C LEU A 100 -14.23 -7.29 -11.13
N VAL A 101 -14.05 -7.18 -12.44
CA VAL A 101 -14.36 -8.14 -13.50
C VAL A 101 -14.65 -9.56 -12.95
N PRO A 102 -15.88 -10.09 -13.11
CA PRO A 102 -16.34 -11.31 -12.43
C PRO A 102 -15.69 -12.62 -12.90
N ASN A 103 -14.51 -12.58 -13.55
CA ASN A 103 -13.92 -13.73 -14.24
C ASN A 103 -12.39 -13.86 -14.16
N LEU A 104 -11.70 -13.30 -13.16
CA LEU A 104 -10.34 -13.77 -12.88
C LEU A 104 -10.39 -15.10 -12.10
N LYS A 105 -10.51 -16.20 -12.85
CA LYS A 105 -10.16 -17.53 -12.36
C LYS A 105 -8.66 -17.55 -12.10
N TYR A 106 -8.27 -17.40 -10.84
CA TYR A 106 -6.93 -17.74 -10.38
C TYR A 106 -6.68 -19.22 -10.70
N ARG A 107 -5.84 -19.49 -11.70
CA ARG A 107 -5.18 -20.77 -11.89
C ARG A 107 -3.69 -20.50 -11.74
N VAL A 108 -3.13 -21.02 -10.64
CA VAL A 108 -1.67 -21.21 -10.46
C VAL A 108 -1.21 -22.31 -11.40
#